data_AF-A0A8H5ENY4-F1
#
_entry.id   AF-A0A8H5ENY4-F1
#
_cell.length_a   1.000
_cell.length_b   1.000
_cell.length_c   1.000
_cell.angle_alpha   90.00
_cell.angle_beta   90.00
_cell.angle_gamma   90.00
#
_symmetry.space_group_name_H-M   'P 1'
#
loop_
_entity.id
_entity.type
_entity.pdbx_description
1 polymer ?
#
loop_
_entity_poly.entity_id
_entity_poly.type
_entity_poly.pdbx_seq_one_letter_code
_entity_poly.pdbx_strand_id
1 'polypeptide(L)'
;NGRAVRCEHACSKDVVWCNVACRATDKARHDFECSWLKKHAEPLREKEGEYNFATVWHVVRLLATWNAESHSGNALVQQRHPWEAHFLRGWKAVDMCCAYLDSWPEVQIIHWKRLVHEYLSDATVLPPLLSAEQILLLLCKEETNTFGLYPRATGSQPVNDNAAPRGESYGMALYPRAAQFNHSCLPNVTHKPDGQARMVYTAARDISKGEECMITYFDLTTHKDLTSRQNHTQEQFQFKCTCERCLKEEAEENIECMDSLPFGF
;
A
#
# COMPACT_ATOMS: atom_id res chain seq x y z
N ASN A 1 -12.37 -26.36 15.07
CA ASN A 1 -11.59 -25.21 15.56
C ASN A 1 -10.17 -25.64 15.88
N GLY A 2 -9.29 -25.63 14.88
CA GLY A 2 -7.86 -25.91 15.11
C GLY A 2 -7.23 -24.78 15.90
N ARG A 3 -6.41 -25.13 16.90
CA ARG A 3 -5.64 -24.15 17.69
C ARG A 3 -4.65 -23.44 16.77
N ALA A 4 -4.64 -22.11 16.79
CA ALA A 4 -3.67 -21.33 16.03
C ALA A 4 -2.23 -21.77 16.35
N VAL A 5 -1.38 -21.80 15.33
CA VAL A 5 0.03 -22.25 15.44
C VAL A 5 0.93 -21.03 15.48
N ARG A 6 1.95 -21.04 16.33
CA ARG A 6 2.94 -19.96 16.47
C ARG A 6 4.33 -20.41 16.02
N CYS A 7 5.23 -19.46 15.83
CA CYS A 7 6.62 -19.74 15.52
C CYS A 7 7.30 -20.51 16.68
N GLU A 8 8.04 -21.57 16.36
CA GLU A 8 8.75 -22.41 17.35
C GLU A 8 9.92 -21.65 18.01
N HIS A 9 10.45 -20.62 17.35
CA HIS A 9 11.51 -19.76 17.89
C HIS A 9 10.97 -18.57 18.72
N ALA A 10 9.64 -18.44 18.83
CA ALA A 10 8.96 -17.34 19.50
C ALA A 10 9.46 -15.95 19.04
N CYS A 11 9.67 -15.77 17.73
CA CYS A 11 10.25 -14.55 17.17
C CYS A 11 9.38 -13.30 17.33
N SER A 12 8.06 -13.43 17.26
CA SER A 12 7.11 -12.34 17.47
C SER A 12 5.73 -12.90 17.84
N LYS A 13 4.96 -12.14 18.63
CA LYS A 13 3.57 -12.46 18.98
C LYS A 13 2.62 -12.37 17.78
N ASP A 14 3.01 -11.63 16.73
CA ASP A 14 2.19 -11.35 15.55
C ASP A 14 2.32 -12.44 14.48
N VAL A 15 3.31 -13.32 14.59
CA VAL A 15 3.46 -14.48 13.70
C VAL A 15 2.57 -15.61 14.19
N VAL A 16 1.41 -15.74 13.52
CA VAL A 16 0.39 -16.75 13.84
C VAL A 16 -0.17 -17.33 12.55
N TRP A 17 -0.30 -18.66 12.51
CA TRP A 17 -0.94 -19.38 11.41
C TRP A 17 -2.21 -20.07 11.85
N CYS A 18 -3.14 -20.19 10.90
CA CYS A 18 -4.42 -20.86 11.11
C CYS A 18 -4.27 -22.33 11.56
N ASN A 19 -3.26 -23.01 11.03
CA ASN A 19 -2.94 -24.42 11.28
C ASN A 19 -1.52 -24.72 10.74
N VAL A 20 -1.08 -25.97 10.89
CA VAL A 20 0.24 -26.43 10.43
C VAL A 20 0.43 -26.37 8.92
N ALA A 21 -0.65 -26.49 8.13
CA ALA A 21 -0.58 -26.36 6.68
C ALA A 21 -0.34 -24.90 6.26
N CYS A 22 -1.06 -23.94 6.86
CA CYS A 22 -0.80 -22.51 6.71
C CYS A 22 0.68 -22.17 7.03
N ARG A 23 1.22 -22.73 8.14
CA ARG A 23 2.63 -22.56 8.53
C ARG A 23 3.60 -23.14 7.51
N ALA A 24 3.33 -24.35 7.02
CA ALA A 24 4.18 -25.01 6.03
C ALA A 24 4.24 -24.23 4.71
N THR A 25 3.10 -23.70 4.24
CA THR A 25 3.03 -22.86 3.04
C THR A 25 3.83 -21.56 3.17
N ASP A 26 3.85 -20.97 4.37
CA ASP A 26 4.57 -19.72 4.65
C ASP A 26 6.05 -19.90 4.99
N LYS A 27 6.52 -21.16 5.13
CA LYS A 27 7.82 -21.48 5.72
C LYS A 27 8.98 -20.74 5.06
N ALA A 28 9.05 -20.70 3.74
CA ALA A 28 10.17 -20.06 3.04
C ALA A 28 10.28 -18.54 3.33
N ARG A 29 9.13 -17.86 3.38
CA ARG A 29 9.09 -16.44 3.75
C ARG A 29 9.40 -16.25 5.24
N HIS A 30 8.80 -17.08 6.10
CA HIS A 30 8.98 -16.94 7.53
C HIS A 30 10.43 -17.23 7.97
N ASP A 31 11.07 -18.26 7.42
CA ASP A 31 12.47 -18.61 7.71
C ASP A 31 13.41 -17.42 7.44
N PHE A 32 13.12 -16.61 6.40
CA PHE A 32 13.87 -15.41 6.06
C PHE A 32 13.68 -14.28 7.08
N GLU A 33 12.45 -14.02 7.54
CA GLU A 33 12.15 -12.90 8.47
C GLU A 33 12.30 -13.27 9.96
N CYS A 34 12.37 -14.55 10.31
CA CYS A 34 12.24 -15.02 11.70
C CYS A 34 13.32 -14.45 12.63
N SER A 35 14.59 -14.51 12.25
CA SER A 35 15.70 -13.98 13.06
C SER A 35 15.62 -12.45 13.17
N TRP A 36 15.25 -11.77 12.08
CA TRP A 36 15.04 -10.33 12.06
C TRP A 36 13.93 -9.91 13.04
N LEU A 37 12.78 -10.58 12.98
CA LEU A 37 11.65 -10.32 13.88
C LEU A 37 12.06 -10.50 15.34
N LYS A 38 12.74 -11.60 15.65
CA LYS A 38 13.20 -11.89 17.02
C LYS A 38 14.12 -10.81 17.57
N LYS A 39 14.94 -10.20 16.72
CA LYS A 39 15.89 -9.15 17.12
C LYS A 39 15.26 -7.77 17.18
N HIS A 40 14.39 -7.43 16.23
CA HIS A 40 14.01 -6.04 15.97
C HIS A 40 12.54 -5.72 16.23
N ALA A 41 11.62 -6.70 16.28
CA ALA A 41 10.19 -6.39 16.27
C ALA A 41 9.72 -5.54 17.47
N GLU A 42 10.10 -5.93 18.69
CA GLU A 42 9.73 -5.20 19.91
C GLU A 42 10.52 -3.88 20.05
N PRO A 43 11.86 -3.85 19.93
CA PRO A 43 12.61 -2.60 19.99
C PRO A 43 12.18 -1.55 18.95
N LEU A 44 11.92 -1.98 17.71
CA LEU A 44 11.45 -1.09 16.65
C LEU A 44 10.08 -0.50 16.98
N ARG A 45 9.16 -1.31 17.50
CA ARG A 45 7.81 -0.86 17.86
C ARG A 45 7.83 0.11 19.05
N GLU A 46 8.63 -0.17 20.07
CA GLU A 46 8.76 0.69 21.24
C GLU A 46 9.36 2.06 20.89
N LYS A 47 10.35 2.08 19.99
CA LYS A 47 11.07 3.30 19.61
C LYS A 47 10.37 4.10 18.52
N GLU A 48 9.84 3.44 17.49
CA GLU A 48 9.35 4.08 16.25
C GLU A 48 7.83 3.97 16.07
N GLY A 49 7.14 3.20 16.91
CA GLY A 49 5.70 2.99 16.84
C GLY A 49 5.25 1.91 15.86
N GLU A 50 3.94 1.63 15.88
CA GLU A 50 3.32 0.53 15.11
C GLU A 50 3.44 0.72 13.60
N TYR A 51 3.25 1.95 13.12
CA TYR A 51 3.30 2.26 11.70
C TYR A 51 4.67 1.92 11.09
N ASN A 52 5.74 2.49 11.66
CA ASN A 52 7.10 2.24 11.18
C ASN A 52 7.49 0.76 11.31
N PHE A 53 7.05 0.07 12.38
CA PHE A 53 7.24 -1.37 12.51
C PHE A 53 6.58 -2.13 11.34
N ALA A 54 5.32 -1.83 11.03
CA ALA A 54 4.58 -2.50 9.95
C ALA A 54 5.23 -2.25 8.57
N THR A 55 5.56 -0.99 8.25
CA THR A 55 6.28 -0.59 7.02
C THR A 55 7.60 -1.35 6.87
N VAL A 56 8.48 -1.29 7.88
CA VAL A 56 9.79 -1.93 7.81
C VAL A 56 9.65 -3.46 7.72
N TRP A 57 8.71 -4.07 8.44
CA TRP A 57 8.44 -5.50 8.33
C TRP A 57 7.90 -5.88 6.95
N HIS A 58 7.06 -5.04 6.33
CA HIS A 58 6.60 -5.26 4.97
C HIS A 58 7.77 -5.19 3.97
N VAL A 59 8.73 -4.27 4.14
CA VAL A 59 9.98 -4.23 3.36
C VAL A 59 10.78 -5.53 3.51
N VAL A 60 10.91 -6.08 4.72
CA VAL A 60 11.56 -7.40 4.94
C VAL A 60 10.84 -8.51 4.18
N ARG A 61 9.50 -8.47 4.10
CA ARG A 61 8.71 -9.44 3.33
C ARG A 61 8.85 -9.29 1.82
N LEU A 62 9.04 -8.07 1.31
CA LEU A 62 9.38 -7.83 -0.09
C LEU A 62 10.76 -8.42 -0.41
N LEU A 63 11.75 -8.23 0.47
CA LEU A 63 13.08 -8.84 0.34
C LEU A 63 13.01 -10.38 0.41
N ALA A 64 12.19 -10.94 1.30
CA ALA A 64 11.97 -12.38 1.39
C ALA A 64 11.40 -12.96 0.08
N THR A 65 10.47 -12.23 -0.54
CA THR A 65 9.88 -12.59 -1.83
C THR A 65 10.93 -12.56 -2.93
N TRP A 66 11.73 -11.50 -2.99
CA TRP A 66 12.83 -11.41 -3.96
C TRP A 66 13.86 -12.52 -3.80
N ASN A 67 14.23 -12.82 -2.55
CA ASN A 67 15.15 -13.91 -2.24
C ASN A 67 14.61 -15.24 -2.77
N ALA A 68 13.33 -15.55 -2.49
CA ALA A 68 12.69 -16.76 -2.96
C ALA A 68 12.64 -16.82 -4.50
N GLU A 69 12.28 -15.73 -5.17
CA GLU A 69 12.25 -15.65 -6.63
C GLU A 69 13.63 -15.89 -7.27
N SER A 70 14.69 -15.31 -6.68
CA SER A 70 16.05 -15.44 -7.17
C SER A 70 16.59 -16.87 -7.06
N HIS A 71 16.16 -17.63 -6.05
CA HIS A 71 16.59 -19.02 -5.85
C HIS A 71 15.69 -20.04 -6.55
N SER A 72 14.44 -19.69 -6.87
CA SER A 72 13.47 -20.62 -7.48
C SER A 72 13.60 -20.74 -9.00
N GLY A 73 14.55 -20.03 -9.61
CA GLY A 73 14.88 -20.13 -11.04
C GLY A 73 13.67 -19.95 -11.95
N ASN A 74 13.13 -18.72 -12.06
CA ASN A 74 12.07 -18.32 -13.01
C ASN A 74 11.10 -19.46 -13.37
N ALA A 75 10.39 -20.02 -12.38
CA ALA A 75 9.25 -20.88 -12.67
C ALA A 75 8.26 -20.05 -13.48
N LEU A 76 8.21 -20.29 -14.80
CA LEU A 76 7.37 -19.57 -15.74
C LEU A 76 5.92 -19.71 -15.26
N VAL A 77 5.39 -18.64 -14.64
CA VAL A 77 3.96 -18.55 -14.36
C VAL A 77 3.27 -18.57 -15.73
N GLN A 78 2.60 -19.68 -16.04
CA GLN A 78 1.85 -19.81 -17.28
C GLN A 78 0.88 -18.63 -17.38
N GLN A 79 1.03 -17.82 -18.44
CA GLN A 79 0.06 -16.78 -18.74
C GLN A 79 -1.27 -17.45 -19.06
N ARG A 80 -2.31 -17.07 -18.33
CA ARG A 80 -3.67 -17.60 -18.55
C ARG A 80 -4.38 -16.86 -19.68
N HIS A 81 -3.98 -15.61 -19.93
CA HIS A 81 -4.60 -14.76 -20.94
C HIS A 81 -3.57 -13.85 -21.65
N PRO A 82 -3.79 -13.50 -22.93
CA PRO A 82 -2.84 -12.66 -23.70
C PRO A 82 -2.58 -11.30 -23.06
N TRP A 83 -3.60 -10.70 -22.45
CA TRP A 83 -3.47 -9.39 -21.81
C TRP A 83 -2.53 -9.39 -20.61
N GLU A 84 -2.21 -10.56 -20.04
CA GLU A 84 -1.26 -10.66 -18.93
C GLU A 84 0.16 -10.30 -19.34
N ALA A 85 0.50 -10.40 -20.63
CA ALA A 85 1.80 -10.01 -21.16
C ALA A 85 2.08 -8.50 -21.06
N HIS A 86 1.03 -7.66 -20.91
CA HIS A 86 1.18 -6.23 -20.74
C HIS A 86 1.67 -5.83 -19.34
N PHE A 87 1.70 -6.77 -18.39
CA PHE A 87 2.04 -6.49 -17.01
C PHE A 87 3.29 -7.26 -16.58
N LEU A 88 4.24 -6.54 -16.00
CA LEU A 88 5.37 -7.14 -15.31
C LEU A 88 4.90 -7.94 -14.09
N ARG A 89 5.73 -8.90 -13.67
CA ARG A 89 5.47 -9.78 -12.52
C ARG A 89 6.71 -9.91 -11.63
N GLY A 90 6.48 -10.41 -10.42
CA GLY A 90 7.52 -10.63 -9.42
C GLY A 90 8.30 -9.35 -9.09
N TRP A 91 9.58 -9.51 -8.78
CA TRP A 91 10.46 -8.41 -8.39
C TRP A 91 10.56 -7.31 -9.44
N LYS A 92 10.53 -7.66 -10.74
CA LYS A 92 10.54 -6.65 -11.82
C LYS A 92 9.33 -5.71 -11.75
N ALA A 93 8.18 -6.20 -11.30
CA ALA A 93 7.00 -5.36 -11.13
C ALA A 93 7.12 -4.45 -9.90
N VAL A 94 7.68 -4.97 -8.81
CA VAL A 94 7.99 -4.19 -7.60
C VAL A 94 9.01 -3.09 -7.91
N ASP A 95 10.03 -3.40 -8.72
CA ASP A 95 11.08 -2.45 -9.06
C ASP A 95 10.57 -1.28 -9.92
N MET A 96 9.50 -1.49 -10.69
CA MET A 96 8.85 -0.48 -11.53
C MET A 96 7.86 0.42 -10.77
N CYS A 97 7.56 0.11 -9.51
CA CYS A 97 6.73 0.98 -8.67
C CYS A 97 7.40 2.35 -8.48
N CYS A 98 6.58 3.41 -8.42
CA CYS A 98 7.07 4.78 -8.27
C CYS A 98 7.61 5.01 -6.85
N ALA A 99 8.85 5.47 -6.71
CA ALA A 99 9.43 5.80 -5.40
C ALA A 99 9.17 7.27 -4.97
N TYR A 100 8.95 8.17 -5.93
CA TYR A 100 8.82 9.62 -5.71
C TYR A 100 9.90 10.21 -4.77
N LEU A 101 11.15 9.70 -4.85
CA LEU A 101 12.22 10.06 -3.91
C LEU A 101 12.40 11.59 -3.78
N ASP A 102 12.36 12.31 -4.89
CA ASP A 102 12.54 13.76 -4.94
C ASP A 102 11.31 14.56 -4.48
N SER A 103 10.17 13.90 -4.29
CA SER A 103 8.92 14.54 -3.83
C SER A 103 8.69 14.40 -2.32
N TRP A 104 9.46 13.54 -1.64
CA TRP A 104 9.32 13.35 -0.19
C TRP A 104 9.98 14.50 0.58
N PRO A 105 9.40 14.92 1.73
CA PRO A 105 10.06 15.87 2.62
C PRO A 105 11.42 15.36 3.10
N GLU A 106 12.43 16.24 3.13
CA GLU A 106 13.80 15.89 3.52
C GLU A 106 13.87 15.20 4.90
N VAL A 107 13.08 15.68 5.86
CA VAL A 107 12.97 15.09 7.20
C VAL A 107 12.53 13.62 7.16
N GLN A 108 11.63 13.28 6.23
CA GLN A 108 11.13 11.91 6.07
C GLN A 108 12.22 11.01 5.49
N ILE A 109 12.96 11.50 4.49
CA ILE A 109 14.09 10.77 3.90
C ILE A 109 15.20 10.52 4.93
N ILE A 110 15.52 11.50 5.77
CA ILE A 110 16.50 11.34 6.85
C ILE A 110 16.03 10.26 7.84
N HIS A 111 14.76 10.31 8.24
CA HIS A 111 14.17 9.31 9.12
C HIS A 111 14.25 7.90 8.52
N TRP A 112 13.85 7.71 7.26
CA TRP A 112 13.92 6.41 6.60
C TRP A 112 15.34 5.90 6.40
N LYS A 113 16.30 6.77 6.06
CA LYS A 113 17.73 6.38 6.04
C LYS A 113 18.18 5.81 7.37
N ARG A 114 17.79 6.44 8.49
CA ARG A 114 18.08 5.93 9.84
C ARG A 114 17.44 4.56 10.06
N LEU A 115 16.15 4.38 9.70
CA LEU A 115 15.50 3.07 9.84
C LEU A 115 16.21 1.97 9.03
N VAL A 116 16.63 2.28 7.79
CA VAL A 116 17.37 1.34 6.95
C VAL A 116 18.70 0.93 7.61
N HIS A 117 19.45 1.90 8.12
CA HIS A 117 20.71 1.63 8.81
C HIS A 117 20.52 0.85 10.11
N GLU A 118 19.55 1.22 10.94
CA GLU A 118 19.33 0.60 12.25
C GLU A 118 18.71 -0.80 12.16
N TYR A 119 17.81 -1.03 11.20
CA TYR A 119 16.97 -2.24 11.19
C TYR A 119 17.13 -3.12 9.94
N LEU A 120 17.62 -2.61 8.81
CA LEU A 120 17.65 -3.37 7.55
C LEU A 120 19.06 -3.65 7.01
N SER A 121 20.10 -3.20 7.71
CA SER A 121 21.50 -3.33 7.25
C SER A 121 22.31 -4.41 7.96
N ASP A 122 21.71 -5.14 8.91
CA ASP A 122 22.41 -6.17 9.69
C ASP A 122 22.43 -7.53 8.99
N ALA A 123 23.57 -7.83 8.38
CA ALA A 123 23.84 -9.08 7.66
C ALA A 123 23.73 -10.36 8.52
N THR A 124 23.72 -10.26 9.86
CA THR A 124 23.61 -11.42 10.75
C THR A 124 22.18 -11.94 10.89
N VAL A 125 21.18 -11.10 10.63
CA VAL A 125 19.75 -11.46 10.73
C VAL A 125 18.97 -11.26 9.44
N LEU A 126 19.54 -10.55 8.47
CA LEU A 126 18.93 -10.30 7.17
C LEU A 126 20.02 -10.42 6.07
N PRO A 127 19.85 -11.27 5.05
CA PRO A 127 20.82 -11.36 3.96
C PRO A 127 21.00 -10.01 3.23
N PRO A 128 22.24 -9.60 2.90
CA PRO A 128 22.51 -8.30 2.28
C PRO A 128 22.22 -8.32 0.77
N LEU A 129 20.94 -8.45 0.41
CA LEU A 129 20.51 -8.57 -0.98
C LEU A 129 20.59 -7.24 -1.74
N LEU A 130 20.30 -6.12 -1.07
CA LEU A 130 20.32 -4.76 -1.62
C LEU A 130 21.31 -3.88 -0.85
N SER A 131 21.84 -2.83 -1.49
CA SER A 131 22.53 -1.75 -0.79
C SER A 131 21.56 -0.93 0.07
N ALA A 132 22.05 -0.19 1.05
CA ALA A 132 21.22 0.70 1.88
C ALA A 132 20.43 1.72 1.04
N GLU A 133 21.03 2.25 -0.04
CA GLU A 133 20.36 3.17 -0.97
C GLU A 133 19.21 2.48 -1.72
N GLN A 134 19.40 1.23 -2.15
CA GLN A 134 18.36 0.45 -2.81
C GLN A 134 17.22 0.06 -1.84
N ILE A 135 17.54 -0.20 -0.57
CA ILE A 135 16.51 -0.45 0.46
C ILE A 135 15.73 0.82 0.76
N LEU A 136 16.37 1.99 0.81
CA LEU A 136 15.67 3.27 0.94
C LEU A 136 14.67 3.47 -0.21
N LEU A 137 15.11 3.22 -1.46
CA LEU A 137 14.22 3.28 -2.62
C LEU A 137 13.05 2.29 -2.51
N LEU A 138 13.30 1.08 -2.01
CA LEU A 138 12.25 0.09 -1.79
C LEU A 138 11.24 0.53 -0.73
N LEU A 139 11.71 1.16 0.35
CA LEU A 139 10.85 1.73 1.38
C LEU A 139 9.99 2.86 0.80
N CYS A 140 10.57 3.77 0.02
CA CYS A 140 9.79 4.80 -0.66
C CYS A 140 8.73 4.20 -1.61
N LYS A 141 9.05 3.12 -2.34
CA LYS A 141 8.08 2.40 -3.19
C LYS A 141 6.96 1.75 -2.36
N GLU A 142 7.29 1.22 -1.19
CA GLU A 142 6.33 0.62 -0.27
C GLU A 142 5.30 1.66 0.18
N GLU A 143 5.75 2.81 0.66
CA GLU A 143 4.88 3.87 1.19
C GLU A 143 3.94 4.48 0.12
N THR A 144 4.35 4.50 -1.15
CA THR A 144 3.56 5.10 -2.24
C THR A 144 2.62 4.11 -2.94
N ASN A 145 2.88 2.80 -2.86
CA ASN A 145 2.19 1.79 -3.69
C ASN A 145 1.45 0.71 -2.89
N THR A 146 1.59 0.67 -1.56
CA THR A 146 0.95 -0.34 -0.73
C THR A 146 -0.53 -0.07 -0.50
N PHE A 147 -1.33 -1.14 -0.50
CA PHE A 147 -2.76 -1.09 -0.24
C PHE A 147 -3.07 -1.63 1.16
N GLY A 148 -3.87 -0.87 1.92
CA GLY A 148 -4.54 -1.40 3.10
C GLY A 148 -5.61 -2.43 2.74
N LEU A 149 -5.76 -3.46 3.57
CA LEU A 149 -6.77 -4.50 3.41
C LEU A 149 -7.94 -4.19 4.34
N TYR A 150 -9.09 -3.87 3.74
CA TYR A 150 -10.28 -3.41 4.45
C TYR A 150 -11.46 -4.39 4.28
N PRO A 151 -12.36 -4.48 5.28
CA PRO A 151 -13.48 -5.41 5.23
C PRO A 151 -14.58 -5.03 4.23
N ARG A 152 -14.70 -3.74 3.90
CA ARG A 152 -15.68 -3.22 2.93
C ARG A 152 -15.00 -2.58 1.73
N ALA A 153 -15.78 -2.39 0.66
CA ALA A 153 -15.30 -1.80 -0.58
C ALA A 153 -15.00 -0.30 -0.44
N THR A 154 -13.96 0.13 -1.12
CA THR A 154 -13.58 1.53 -1.27
C THR A 154 -14.02 2.03 -2.65
N GLY A 155 -14.55 3.25 -2.73
CA GLY A 155 -14.92 3.92 -3.99
C GLY A 155 -16.29 3.53 -4.56
N SER A 156 -17.23 3.11 -3.71
CA SER A 156 -18.58 2.71 -4.12
C SER A 156 -19.33 3.87 -4.80
N GLN A 157 -20.08 3.54 -5.86
CA GLN A 157 -20.96 4.47 -6.57
C GLN A 157 -22.45 4.14 -6.30
N PRO A 158 -23.35 5.14 -6.25
CA PRO A 158 -23.05 6.58 -6.26
C PRO A 158 -22.21 6.96 -5.03
N VAL A 159 -21.29 7.92 -5.19
CA VAL A 159 -20.50 8.41 -4.05
C VAL A 159 -21.46 8.92 -2.99
N ASN A 160 -21.47 8.25 -1.85
CA ASN A 160 -22.30 8.60 -0.72
C ASN A 160 -21.41 8.80 0.49
N ASP A 161 -21.12 10.06 0.80
CA ASP A 161 -20.28 10.46 1.93
C ASP A 161 -20.92 10.09 3.29
N ASN A 162 -22.19 9.67 3.31
CA ASN A 162 -22.91 9.17 4.48
C ASN A 162 -23.03 7.63 4.51
N ALA A 163 -22.38 6.93 3.57
CA ALA A 163 -22.27 5.48 3.63
C ALA A 163 -21.47 5.03 4.87
N ALA A 164 -21.60 3.76 5.21
CA ALA A 164 -20.80 3.20 6.29
C ALA A 164 -19.31 3.17 5.87
N PRO A 165 -18.36 3.60 6.72
CA PRO A 165 -16.93 3.65 6.38
C PRO A 165 -16.37 2.30 5.98
N ARG A 166 -15.27 2.21 5.24
CA ARG A 166 -14.76 0.90 4.80
C ARG A 166 -14.31 -0.05 5.93
N GLY A 167 -14.16 0.49 7.15
CA GLY A 167 -13.72 -0.22 8.36
C GLY A 167 -12.22 -0.07 8.60
N GLU A 168 -11.73 -0.64 9.71
CA GLU A 168 -10.31 -0.62 10.04
C GLU A 168 -9.52 -1.56 9.12
N SER A 169 -8.27 -1.18 8.82
CA SER A 169 -7.36 -2.03 8.08
C SER A 169 -6.96 -3.23 8.93
N TYR A 170 -7.03 -4.43 8.38
CA TYR A 170 -6.56 -5.65 9.05
C TYR A 170 -5.23 -6.17 8.49
N GLY A 171 -4.65 -5.46 7.52
CA GLY A 171 -3.37 -5.83 6.91
C GLY A 171 -2.99 -4.90 5.77
N MET A 172 -1.85 -5.17 5.15
CA MET A 172 -1.35 -4.40 4.03
C MET A 172 -0.69 -5.33 3.01
N ALA A 173 -0.70 -4.94 1.74
CA ALA A 173 -0.04 -5.68 0.69
C ALA A 173 0.29 -4.78 -0.50
N LEU A 174 1.44 -5.05 -1.14
CA LEU A 174 1.80 -4.47 -2.42
C LEU A 174 1.22 -5.31 -3.56
N TYR A 175 0.44 -4.66 -4.44
CA TYR A 175 -0.09 -5.27 -5.65
C TYR A 175 0.39 -4.47 -6.88
N PRO A 176 1.55 -4.81 -7.48
CA PRO A 176 2.18 -3.96 -8.50
C PRO A 176 1.30 -3.66 -9.73
N ARG A 177 0.41 -4.59 -10.13
CA ARG A 177 -0.56 -4.35 -11.22
C ARG A 177 -1.61 -3.31 -10.82
N ALA A 178 -2.04 -3.35 -9.57
CA ALA A 178 -3.05 -2.47 -9.03
C ALA A 178 -2.49 -1.09 -8.65
N ALA A 179 -1.21 -1.00 -8.30
CA ALA A 179 -0.52 0.27 -8.04
C ALA A 179 -0.49 1.21 -9.27
N GLN A 180 -0.89 0.73 -10.45
CA GLN A 180 -1.02 1.54 -11.68
C GLN A 180 -2.32 2.33 -11.77
N PHE A 181 -3.33 2.02 -10.93
CA PHE A 181 -4.57 2.80 -10.92
C PHE A 181 -4.31 4.19 -10.37
N ASN A 182 -4.71 5.24 -11.09
CA ASN A 182 -4.71 6.60 -10.60
C ASN A 182 -5.90 6.91 -9.69
N HIS A 183 -5.77 8.00 -8.95
CA HIS A 183 -6.76 8.50 -8.00
C HIS A 183 -7.87 9.31 -8.66
N SER A 184 -9.11 9.13 -8.20
CA SER A 184 -10.21 10.07 -8.36
C SER A 184 -11.13 10.08 -7.13
N CYS A 185 -11.56 11.27 -6.70
CA CYS A 185 -12.63 11.40 -5.69
C CYS A 185 -14.03 11.08 -6.26
N LEU A 186 -14.12 10.84 -7.57
CA LEU A 186 -15.28 10.30 -8.28
C LEU A 186 -14.82 9.05 -9.08
N PRO A 187 -14.49 7.95 -8.40
CA PRO A 187 -13.88 6.79 -9.05
C PRO A 187 -14.89 6.04 -9.93
N ASN A 188 -14.40 5.43 -11.02
CA ASN A 188 -15.20 4.53 -11.87
C ASN A 188 -14.91 3.05 -11.58
N VAL A 189 -13.98 2.75 -10.68
CA VAL A 189 -13.66 1.41 -10.20
C VAL A 189 -13.66 1.36 -8.66
N THR A 190 -14.38 0.39 -8.12
CA THR A 190 -14.32 0.00 -6.70
C THR A 190 -13.26 -1.06 -6.47
N HIS A 191 -12.75 -1.14 -5.24
CA HIS A 191 -11.87 -2.25 -4.87
C HIS A 191 -12.10 -2.76 -3.45
N LYS A 192 -11.86 -4.06 -3.24
CA LYS A 192 -11.75 -4.70 -1.92
C LYS A 192 -10.95 -5.99 -2.02
N PRO A 193 -10.25 -6.41 -0.95
CA PRO A 193 -9.73 -7.76 -0.87
C PRO A 193 -10.86 -8.79 -0.79
N ASP A 194 -10.65 -9.95 -1.39
CA ASP A 194 -11.48 -11.13 -1.12
C ASP A 194 -11.02 -11.88 0.15
N GLY A 195 -11.67 -13.00 0.47
CA GLY A 195 -11.34 -13.81 1.64
C GLY A 195 -9.96 -14.48 1.61
N GLN A 196 -9.19 -14.34 0.53
CA GLN A 196 -7.82 -14.85 0.37
C GLN A 196 -6.81 -13.71 0.21
N ALA A 197 -7.19 -12.47 0.54
CA ALA A 197 -6.38 -11.27 0.33
C ALA A 197 -5.96 -11.07 -1.14
N ARG A 198 -6.80 -11.49 -2.10
CA ARG A 198 -6.63 -11.06 -3.50
C ARG A 198 -7.43 -9.77 -3.68
N MET A 199 -6.78 -8.72 -4.15
CA MET A 199 -7.47 -7.46 -4.42
C MET A 199 -8.40 -7.60 -5.64
N VAL A 200 -9.68 -7.33 -5.45
CA VAL A 200 -10.72 -7.42 -6.47
C VAL A 200 -11.16 -6.02 -6.88
N TYR A 201 -11.17 -5.76 -8.19
CA TYR A 201 -11.59 -4.51 -8.79
C TYR A 201 -12.90 -4.72 -9.55
N THR A 202 -13.88 -3.86 -9.32
CA THR A 202 -15.20 -3.94 -9.98
C THR A 202 -15.57 -2.57 -10.54
N ALA A 203 -15.97 -2.53 -11.81
CA ALA A 203 -16.51 -1.30 -12.41
C ALA A 203 -17.68 -0.78 -11.55
N ALA A 204 -17.59 0.47 -11.14
CA ALA A 204 -18.57 1.14 -10.30
C ALA A 204 -19.69 1.80 -11.13
N ARG A 205 -19.41 2.01 -12.41
CA ARG A 205 -20.32 2.50 -13.46
C ARG A 205 -19.84 1.98 -14.81
N ASP A 206 -20.59 2.25 -15.87
CA ASP A 206 -20.13 2.00 -17.22
C ASP A 206 -18.83 2.79 -17.50
N ILE A 207 -17.87 2.12 -18.15
CA ILE A 207 -16.55 2.66 -18.50
C ILE A 207 -16.41 2.60 -20.02
N SER A 208 -16.20 3.74 -20.65
CA SER A 208 -16.09 3.83 -22.10
C SER A 208 -14.73 3.31 -22.60
N LYS A 209 -14.67 2.87 -23.86
CA LYS A 209 -13.39 2.47 -24.46
C LYS A 209 -12.42 3.67 -24.48
N GLY A 210 -11.24 3.49 -23.88
CA GLY A 210 -10.22 4.52 -23.78
C GLY A 210 -10.38 5.45 -22.58
N GLU A 211 -11.46 5.31 -21.81
CA GLU A 211 -11.59 5.96 -20.52
C GLU A 211 -10.62 5.31 -19.51
N GLU A 212 -9.90 6.14 -18.76
CA GLU A 212 -9.00 5.66 -17.72
C GLU A 212 -9.80 5.07 -16.56
N CYS A 213 -9.39 3.89 -16.11
CA CYS A 213 -9.93 3.32 -14.89
C CYS A 213 -9.25 3.98 -13.68
N MET A 214 -10.04 4.57 -12.79
CA MET A 214 -9.56 5.27 -11.59
C MET A 214 -10.25 4.74 -10.34
N ILE A 215 -9.45 4.59 -9.27
CA ILE A 215 -9.93 4.23 -7.93
C ILE A 215 -9.83 5.46 -7.02
N THR A 216 -10.46 5.43 -5.85
CA THR A 216 -10.09 6.37 -4.78
C THR A 216 -9.04 5.72 -3.88
N TYR A 217 -8.10 6.50 -3.36
CA TYR A 217 -7.00 5.99 -2.53
C TYR A 217 -7.36 5.93 -1.04
N PHE A 218 -8.38 6.68 -0.64
CA PHE A 218 -8.77 6.87 0.74
C PHE A 218 -10.30 6.85 0.90
N ASP A 219 -10.77 6.94 2.15
CA ASP A 219 -12.19 6.74 2.44
C ASP A 219 -12.91 8.05 2.25
N LEU A 220 -13.80 8.12 1.26
CA LEU A 220 -14.56 9.33 1.01
C LEU A 220 -15.61 9.57 2.11
N THR A 221 -15.90 8.58 2.96
CA THR A 221 -16.74 8.80 4.15
C THR A 221 -15.99 9.52 5.27
N THR A 222 -14.65 9.54 5.25
CA THR A 222 -13.81 10.26 6.24
C THR A 222 -13.30 11.59 5.69
N HIS A 223 -13.00 11.66 4.39
CA HIS A 223 -12.57 12.88 3.71
C HIS A 223 -13.70 13.40 2.81
N LYS A 224 -14.65 14.12 3.42
CA LYS A 224 -15.90 14.52 2.75
C LYS A 224 -15.75 15.80 1.94
N ASP A 225 -15.20 16.85 2.55
CA ASP A 225 -15.04 18.17 1.92
C ASP A 225 -13.79 18.26 1.04
N LEU A 226 -13.79 19.24 0.12
CA LEU A 226 -12.69 19.45 -0.83
C LEU A 226 -11.34 19.63 -0.12
N THR A 227 -11.31 20.48 0.90
CA THR A 227 -10.07 20.81 1.63
C THR A 227 -9.46 19.58 2.27
N SER A 228 -10.27 18.76 2.95
CA SER A 228 -9.84 17.50 3.56
C SER A 228 -9.28 16.52 2.52
N ARG A 229 -9.91 16.41 1.34
CA ARG A 229 -9.41 15.55 0.25
C ARG A 229 -8.10 16.06 -0.33
N GLN A 230 -7.97 17.37 -0.58
CA GLN A 230 -6.75 17.97 -1.13
C GLN A 230 -5.57 17.89 -0.16
N ASN A 231 -5.80 18.16 1.12
CA ASN A 231 -4.78 18.01 2.16
C ASN A 231 -4.31 16.56 2.23
N HIS A 232 -5.23 15.59 2.22
CA HIS A 232 -4.86 14.19 2.26
C HIS A 232 -4.09 13.73 1.02
N THR A 233 -4.46 14.15 -0.19
CA THR A 233 -3.69 13.83 -1.40
C THR A 233 -2.31 14.48 -1.40
N GLN A 234 -2.19 15.71 -0.88
CA GLN A 234 -0.93 16.40 -0.79
C GLN A 234 0.00 15.76 0.25
N GLU A 235 -0.50 15.47 1.45
CA GLU A 235 0.31 14.93 2.55
C GLU A 235 0.75 13.49 2.29
N GLN A 236 -0.16 12.63 1.82
CA GLN A 236 0.10 11.19 1.70
C GLN A 236 0.64 10.80 0.32
N PHE A 237 0.26 11.54 -0.73
CA PHE A 237 0.54 11.15 -2.11
C PHE A 237 1.25 12.23 -2.94
N GLN A 238 1.51 13.41 -2.35
CA GLN A 238 2.27 14.51 -2.96
C GLN A 238 1.68 15.04 -4.28
N PHE A 239 0.35 15.08 -4.42
CA PHE A 239 -0.32 15.69 -5.58
C PHE A 239 -1.60 16.45 -5.23
N LYS A 240 -1.97 17.42 -6.08
CA LYS A 240 -3.29 18.09 -6.07
C LYS A 240 -4.29 17.30 -6.92
N CYS A 241 -5.41 16.89 -6.35
CA CYS A 241 -6.44 16.16 -7.08
C CYS A 241 -7.23 17.09 -8.00
N THR A 242 -7.26 16.79 -9.30
CA THR A 242 -7.97 17.57 -10.33
C THR A 242 -9.12 16.80 -10.96
N CYS A 243 -9.68 15.81 -10.24
CA CYS A 243 -10.84 15.08 -10.72
C CYS A 243 -12.08 15.99 -10.84
N GLU A 244 -13.08 15.56 -11.63
CA GLU A 244 -14.31 16.32 -11.89
C GLU A 244 -15.00 16.82 -10.61
N ARG A 245 -15.11 15.96 -9.58
CA ARG A 245 -15.69 16.34 -8.28
C ARG A 245 -14.92 17.48 -7.63
N CYS A 246 -13.59 17.39 -7.57
CA CYS A 246 -12.76 18.41 -6.93
C CYS A 246 -12.79 19.74 -7.70
N LEU A 247 -12.72 19.71 -9.03
CA LEU A 247 -12.78 20.93 -9.85
C LEU A 247 -14.14 21.63 -9.74
N LYS A 248 -15.23 20.86 -9.67
CA LYS A 248 -16.57 21.40 -9.49
C LYS A 248 -16.72 22.08 -8.12
N GLU A 249 -16.35 21.39 -7.04
CA GLU A 249 -16.43 21.94 -5.68
C GLU A 249 -15.52 23.18 -5.55
N GLU A 250 -14.32 23.18 -6.14
CA GLU A 250 -13.41 24.34 -6.14
C GLU A 250 -14.02 25.55 -6.86
N ALA A 251 -14.73 25.32 -7.98
CA ALA A 251 -15.44 26.39 -8.68
C ALA A 251 -16.62 26.96 -7.87
N GLU A 252 -17.36 26.10 -7.16
CA GLU A 252 -18.48 26.50 -6.29
C GLU A 252 -17.98 27.34 -5.10
N GLU A 253 -16.93 26.91 -4.40
CA GLU A 253 -16.33 27.66 -3.28
C GLU A 253 -15.78 29.03 -3.73
N ASN A 254 -15.23 29.12 -4.94
CA ASN A 254 -14.74 30.39 -5.51
C ASN A 254 -15.88 31.38 -5.80
N ILE A 255 -17.05 30.89 -6.27
CA ILE A 255 -18.23 31.73 -6.52
C ILE A 255 -18.76 32.27 -5.19
N GLU A 256 -18.92 31.42 -4.17
CA GLU A 256 -19.37 31.85 -2.84
C GLU A 256 -18.43 32.90 -2.22
N CYS A 257 -17.12 32.73 -2.39
CA CYS A 257 -16.12 33.70 -1.96
C CYS A 257 -16.30 35.05 -2.66
N MET A 258 -16.53 35.06 -3.98
CA MET A 258 -16.79 36.29 -4.73
C MET A 258 -18.08 36.99 -4.27
N ASP A 259 -19.16 36.24 -4.05
CA ASP A 259 -20.45 36.78 -3.58
C ASP A 259 -20.37 37.36 -2.16
N SER A 260 -19.41 36.88 -1.34
CA SER A 260 -19.19 37.36 0.02
C SER A 260 -18.40 38.67 0.13
N LEU A 261 -17.85 39.19 -0.98
CA LEU A 261 -17.10 40.44 -1.00
C LEU A 261 -18.04 41.66 -0.88
N PRO A 262 -17.64 42.72 -0.15
CA PRO A 262 -18.50 43.90 0.12
C PRO A 262 -18.80 44.77 -1.11
N PHE A 263 -18.41 44.33 -2.30
CA PHE A 263 -18.65 44.98 -3.59
C PHE A 263 -19.58 44.16 -4.49
N GLY A 264 -20.45 43.32 -3.91
CA GLY A 264 -21.45 42.56 -4.66
C GLY A 264 -22.29 43.46 -5.58
N PHE A 265 -22.42 43.03 -6.84
CA PHE A 265 -23.32 43.63 -7.82
C PHE A 265 -24.79 43.39 -7.45
#